data_AF-A0A4Z0EQQ4-F1
#
_entry.id   AF-A0A4Z0EQQ4-F1
#
_cell.length_a   1.000
_cell.length_b   1.000
_cell.length_c   1.000
_cell.angle_alpha   90.00
_cell.angle_beta   90.00
_cell.angle_gamma   90.00
#
_symmetry.space_group_name_H-M   'P 1'
#
loop_
_entity.id
_entity.type
_entity.pdbx_description
1 polymer ?
#
loop_
_entity_poly.entity_id
_entity_poly.type
_entity_poly.pdbx_seq_one_letter_code
_entity_poly.pdbx_strand_id
1 'polypeptide(L)'
;MQRPQDVTAQPLATRQVAAAAKALADSQERSRFILESLPVMVWTNTPTGQPDYFNPRWLSFTGKTQQELIVSNWAEQAHPDDLSGLLDVWGKALASGQAMQYEYRLRRHDGLYRWVLMQAVPCRDDAGQITMWVGSASDIHDQRQLVAELLQANEQQALLAEQAYQTYQNYENQRITYQKLFAEVPALIAILRGPDHQYEFVNPAYQRLLPHRELLGRTVAAALPEIVAQGLLAVLDGVLYYGGGFS
;
A
#
# COMPACT_ATOMS: atom_id res chain seq x y z
N MET A 1 -64.15 63.82 -18.38
CA MET A 1 -63.51 63.23 -17.17
C MET A 1 -62.84 61.93 -17.58
N GLN A 2 -61.52 61.93 -17.79
CA GLN A 2 -60.71 60.74 -18.03
C GLN A 2 -59.94 60.41 -16.75
N ARG A 3 -60.07 59.18 -16.25
CA ARG A 3 -59.28 58.66 -15.13
C ARG A 3 -57.82 58.47 -15.59
N PRO A 4 -56.82 58.91 -14.81
CA PRO A 4 -55.43 58.56 -15.09
C PRO A 4 -55.21 57.08 -14.79
N GLN A 5 -54.67 56.34 -15.78
CA GLN A 5 -54.19 54.97 -15.58
C GLN A 5 -52.89 55.03 -14.76
N ASP A 6 -52.83 54.22 -13.72
CA ASP A 6 -51.67 54.08 -12.84
C ASP A 6 -50.58 53.25 -13.56
N VAL A 7 -49.66 53.93 -14.26
CA VAL A 7 -48.59 53.33 -15.08
C VAL A 7 -47.44 52.79 -14.21
N THR A 8 -47.50 52.96 -12.88
CA THR A 8 -46.40 52.71 -11.95
C THR A 8 -46.25 51.24 -11.53
N ALA A 9 -47.30 50.43 -11.65
CA ALA A 9 -47.30 49.03 -11.20
C ALA A 9 -46.66 48.04 -12.20
N GLN A 10 -46.79 48.28 -13.51
CA GLN A 10 -46.22 47.43 -14.56
C GLN A 10 -44.67 47.39 -14.61
N PRO A 11 -43.92 48.51 -14.48
CA PRO A 11 -42.46 48.48 -14.57
C PRO A 11 -41.76 47.82 -13.36
N LEU A 12 -42.41 47.76 -12.20
CA LEU A 12 -41.87 47.11 -10.99
C LEU A 12 -41.97 45.59 -11.06
N ALA A 13 -43.11 45.07 -11.53
CA ALA A 13 -43.30 43.63 -11.77
C ALA A 13 -42.32 43.11 -12.83
N THR A 14 -42.14 43.83 -13.94
CA THR A 14 -41.16 43.45 -14.99
C THR A 14 -39.72 43.45 -14.45
N ARG A 15 -39.35 44.42 -13.59
CA ARG A 15 -38.02 44.44 -12.94
C ARG A 15 -37.83 43.30 -11.95
N GLN A 16 -38.85 42.92 -11.19
CA GLN A 16 -38.79 41.78 -10.27
C GLN A 16 -38.64 40.45 -11.01
N VAL A 17 -39.40 40.24 -12.10
CA VAL A 17 -39.27 39.04 -12.94
C VAL A 17 -37.87 38.96 -13.56
N ALA A 18 -37.35 40.08 -14.08
CA ALA A 18 -36.00 40.12 -14.65
C ALA A 18 -34.91 39.86 -13.60
N ALA A 19 -35.06 40.39 -12.38
CA ALA A 19 -34.13 40.15 -11.28
C ALA A 19 -34.16 38.69 -10.80
N ALA A 20 -35.36 38.09 -10.68
CA ALA A 20 -35.52 36.69 -10.32
C ALA A 20 -34.95 35.75 -11.40
N ALA A 21 -35.21 36.04 -12.68
CA ALA A 21 -34.65 35.27 -13.79
C ALA A 21 -33.11 35.35 -13.82
N LYS A 22 -32.55 36.53 -13.56
CA LYS A 22 -31.10 36.70 -13.45
C LYS A 22 -30.52 35.92 -12.28
N ALA A 23 -31.11 36.03 -11.09
CA ALA A 23 -30.65 35.30 -9.91
C ALA A 23 -30.70 33.77 -10.10
N LEU A 24 -31.73 33.28 -10.79
CA LEU A 24 -31.84 31.86 -11.16
C LEU A 24 -30.73 31.46 -12.14
N ALA A 25 -30.50 32.26 -13.18
CA ALA A 25 -29.43 32.00 -14.16
C ALA A 25 -28.05 31.99 -13.49
N ASP A 26 -27.75 32.99 -12.63
CA ASP A 26 -26.49 33.09 -11.90
C ASP A 26 -26.29 31.86 -10.97
N SER A 27 -27.36 31.40 -10.30
CA SER A 27 -27.33 30.21 -9.44
C SER A 27 -27.10 28.91 -10.22
N GLN A 28 -27.75 28.76 -11.37
CA GLN A 28 -27.58 27.62 -12.27
C GLN A 28 -26.16 27.58 -12.85
N GLU A 29 -25.64 28.74 -13.29
CA GLU A 29 -24.29 28.85 -13.82
C GLU A 29 -23.23 28.51 -12.76
N ARG A 30 -23.41 29.01 -11.53
CA ARG A 30 -22.54 28.66 -10.41
C ARG A 30 -22.55 27.16 -10.10
N SER A 31 -23.72 26.55 -10.07
CA SER A 31 -23.86 25.11 -9.79
C SER A 31 -23.17 24.27 -10.86
N ARG A 32 -23.38 24.61 -12.13
CA ARG A 32 -22.72 23.96 -13.27
C ARG A 32 -21.20 24.12 -13.20
N PHE A 33 -20.71 25.33 -12.95
CA PHE A 33 -19.28 25.60 -12.84
C PHE A 33 -18.62 24.75 -11.74
N ILE A 34 -19.28 24.60 -10.59
CA ILE A 34 -18.79 23.74 -9.51
C ILE A 34 -18.71 22.28 -10.00
N LEU A 35 -19.80 21.72 -10.51
CA LEU A 35 -19.85 20.31 -10.95
C LEU A 35 -18.84 19.98 -12.04
N GLU A 36 -18.60 20.90 -12.97
CA GLU A 36 -17.65 20.74 -14.07
C GLU A 36 -16.18 20.89 -13.63
N SER A 37 -15.94 21.68 -12.57
CA SER A 37 -14.58 21.94 -12.05
C SER A 37 -14.10 20.91 -11.03
N LEU A 38 -15.01 20.10 -10.48
CA LEU A 38 -14.66 19.08 -9.49
C LEU A 38 -13.68 18.03 -10.10
N PRO A 39 -12.61 17.65 -9.40
CA PRO A 39 -11.68 16.61 -9.84
C PRO A 39 -12.20 15.20 -9.56
N VAL A 40 -13.52 15.02 -9.54
CA VAL A 40 -14.18 13.73 -9.33
C VAL A 40 -15.20 13.51 -10.44
N MET A 41 -15.40 12.26 -10.83
CA MET A 41 -16.44 11.92 -11.79
C MET A 41 -17.79 12.01 -11.09
N VAL A 42 -18.72 12.79 -11.63
CA VAL A 42 -20.04 13.03 -11.04
C VAL A 42 -21.11 12.68 -12.04
N TRP A 43 -22.20 12.09 -11.55
CA TRP A 43 -23.39 11.77 -12.32
C TRP A 43 -24.64 12.07 -11.51
N THR A 44 -25.77 12.22 -12.21
CA THR A 44 -27.09 12.29 -11.58
C THR A 44 -28.05 11.35 -12.27
N ASN A 45 -28.99 10.84 -11.46
CA ASN A 45 -30.11 10.06 -11.95
C ASN A 45 -31.43 10.69 -11.47
N THR A 46 -32.49 10.47 -12.24
CA THR A 46 -33.87 10.78 -11.86
C THR A 46 -34.29 10.02 -10.58
N PRO A 47 -35.41 10.37 -9.93
CA PRO A 47 -35.93 9.63 -8.77
C PRO A 47 -36.11 8.13 -9.01
N THR A 48 -36.39 7.73 -10.26
CA THR A 48 -36.57 6.33 -10.66
C THR A 48 -35.26 5.61 -10.97
N GLY A 49 -34.12 6.32 -10.86
CA GLY A 49 -32.79 5.76 -11.04
C GLY A 49 -32.28 5.76 -12.48
N GLN A 50 -32.92 6.50 -13.39
CA GLN A 50 -32.44 6.65 -14.77
C GLN A 50 -31.38 7.74 -14.86
N PRO A 51 -30.23 7.52 -15.54
CA PRO A 51 -29.20 8.53 -15.69
C PRO A 51 -29.69 9.70 -16.54
N ASP A 52 -29.39 10.93 -16.12
CA ASP A 52 -29.75 12.16 -16.84
C ASP A 52 -28.57 13.12 -17.07
N TYR A 53 -27.49 13.01 -16.29
CA TYR A 53 -26.30 13.84 -16.47
C TYR A 53 -25.01 13.18 -16.00
N PHE A 54 -23.91 13.52 -16.67
CA PHE A 54 -22.54 13.15 -16.36
C PHE A 54 -21.63 14.36 -16.55
N ASN A 55 -20.74 14.63 -15.61
CA ASN A 55 -19.83 15.76 -15.72
C ASN A 55 -18.68 15.49 -16.72
N PRO A 56 -17.95 16.53 -17.19
CA PRO A 56 -16.86 16.37 -18.17
C PRO A 56 -15.75 15.41 -17.73
N ARG A 57 -15.51 15.25 -16.43
CA ARG A 57 -14.55 14.28 -15.89
C ARG A 57 -14.97 12.85 -16.19
N TRP A 58 -16.24 12.51 -16.00
CA TRP A 58 -16.77 11.19 -16.32
C TRP A 58 -16.66 10.88 -17.82
N LEU A 59 -17.01 11.86 -18.67
CA LEU A 59 -16.91 11.72 -20.13
C LEU A 59 -15.46 11.52 -20.57
N SER A 60 -14.52 12.28 -20.00
CA SER A 60 -13.09 12.15 -20.28
C SER A 60 -12.52 10.82 -19.81
N PHE A 61 -12.98 10.32 -18.65
CA PHE A 61 -12.54 9.03 -18.12
C PHE A 61 -13.00 7.88 -19.01
N THR A 62 -14.30 7.82 -19.33
CA THR A 62 -14.90 6.72 -20.10
C THR A 62 -14.71 6.85 -21.61
N GLY A 63 -14.41 8.05 -22.12
CA GLY A 63 -14.34 8.35 -23.54
C GLY A 63 -15.71 8.37 -24.22
N LYS A 64 -16.80 8.40 -23.44
CA LYS A 64 -18.18 8.37 -23.92
C LYS A 64 -18.81 9.75 -23.91
N THR A 65 -19.77 9.94 -24.81
CA THR A 65 -20.62 11.12 -24.82
C THR A 65 -21.76 10.99 -23.80
N GLN A 66 -22.34 12.13 -23.39
CA GLN A 66 -23.48 12.14 -22.49
C GLN A 66 -24.68 11.37 -23.08
N GLN A 67 -24.93 11.50 -24.39
CA GLN A 67 -26.01 10.77 -25.07
C GLN A 67 -25.77 9.26 -25.06
N GLU A 68 -24.53 8.81 -25.32
CA GLU A 68 -24.21 7.39 -25.19
C GLU A 68 -24.50 6.92 -23.76
N LEU A 69 -24.03 7.58 -22.71
CA LEU A 69 -24.22 7.09 -21.34
C LEU A 69 -25.66 7.15 -20.81
N ILE A 70 -26.50 8.03 -21.37
CA ILE A 70 -27.92 8.10 -21.03
C ILE A 70 -28.73 7.03 -21.77
N VAL A 71 -28.40 6.77 -23.04
CA VAL A 71 -29.13 5.82 -23.90
C VAL A 71 -28.62 4.39 -23.73
N SER A 72 -27.30 4.22 -23.69
CA SER A 72 -26.67 2.95 -23.33
C SER A 72 -26.77 2.76 -21.82
N ASN A 73 -27.08 1.54 -21.40
CA ASN A 73 -27.16 1.23 -19.99
C ASN A 73 -25.79 1.51 -19.36
N TRP A 74 -25.67 2.49 -18.47
CA TRP A 74 -24.42 2.86 -17.79
C TRP A 74 -23.72 1.63 -17.17
N ALA A 75 -24.49 0.60 -16.83
CA ALA A 75 -24.03 -0.70 -16.36
C ALA A 75 -23.12 -1.45 -17.37
N GLU A 76 -23.22 -1.19 -18.68
CA GLU A 76 -22.33 -1.78 -19.70
C GLU A 76 -20.88 -1.34 -19.57
N GLN A 77 -20.61 -0.24 -18.84
CA GLN A 77 -19.25 0.19 -18.55
C GLN A 77 -18.65 -0.53 -17.35
N ALA A 78 -19.47 -1.18 -16.52
CA ALA A 78 -18.98 -2.01 -15.42
C ALA A 78 -18.35 -3.30 -15.98
N HIS A 79 -17.40 -3.86 -15.24
CA HIS A 79 -16.88 -5.19 -15.55
C HIS A 79 -18.00 -6.24 -15.39
N PRO A 80 -18.13 -7.24 -16.30
CA PRO A 80 -19.21 -8.22 -16.25
C PRO A 80 -19.39 -8.92 -14.90
N ASP A 81 -18.29 -9.31 -14.26
CA ASP A 81 -18.34 -9.98 -12.93
C ASP A 81 -18.91 -9.10 -11.81
N ASP A 82 -18.78 -7.78 -11.94
CA ASP A 82 -19.18 -6.84 -10.88
C ASP A 82 -20.62 -6.33 -11.10
N LEU A 83 -21.19 -6.60 -12.28
CA LEU A 83 -22.46 -6.03 -12.73
C LEU A 83 -23.64 -6.46 -11.85
N SER A 84 -23.75 -7.74 -11.52
CA SER A 84 -24.84 -8.26 -10.70
C SER A 84 -24.84 -7.63 -9.30
N GLY A 85 -23.69 -7.61 -8.65
CA GLY A 85 -23.53 -7.00 -7.32
C GLY A 85 -23.80 -5.49 -7.32
N LEU A 86 -23.35 -4.79 -8.35
CA LEU A 86 -23.61 -3.36 -8.53
C LEU A 86 -25.11 -3.07 -8.69
N LEU A 87 -25.80 -3.84 -9.54
CA LEU A 87 -27.24 -3.69 -9.75
C LEU A 87 -28.05 -4.03 -8.49
N ASP A 88 -27.63 -5.04 -7.72
CA ASP A 88 -28.28 -5.41 -6.46
C ASP A 88 -28.16 -4.28 -5.41
N VAL A 89 -26.97 -3.71 -5.25
CA VAL A 89 -26.74 -2.61 -4.31
C VAL A 89 -27.50 -1.36 -4.76
N TRP A 90 -27.48 -1.05 -6.06
CA TRP A 90 -28.23 0.07 -6.61
C TRP A 90 -29.74 -0.11 -6.46
N GLY A 91 -30.27 -1.29 -6.74
CA GLY A 91 -31.70 -1.61 -6.58
C GLY A 91 -32.16 -1.46 -5.12
N LYS A 92 -31.34 -1.90 -4.15
CA LYS A 92 -31.61 -1.70 -2.72
C LYS A 92 -31.59 -0.22 -2.33
N ALA A 93 -30.67 0.56 -2.88
CA ALA A 93 -30.59 1.99 -2.65
C ALA A 93 -31.87 2.69 -3.16
N LEU A 94 -32.30 2.38 -4.38
CA LEU A 94 -33.53 2.90 -4.96
C LEU A 94 -34.77 2.53 -4.15
N ALA A 95 -34.88 1.28 -3.70
CA ALA A 95 -36.03 0.81 -2.92
C ALA A 95 -36.08 1.41 -1.50
N SER A 96 -34.92 1.58 -0.86
CA SER A 96 -34.85 2.13 0.51
C SER A 96 -34.78 3.66 0.56
N GLY A 97 -34.37 4.30 -0.54
CA GLY A 97 -34.03 5.71 -0.55
C GLY A 97 -32.83 6.04 0.35
N GLN A 98 -31.93 5.09 0.60
CA GLN A 98 -30.73 5.32 1.40
C GLN A 98 -29.51 5.55 0.51
N ALA A 99 -28.52 6.27 1.06
CA ALA A 99 -27.24 6.41 0.42
C ALA A 99 -26.57 5.04 0.22
N MET A 100 -25.78 4.90 -0.83
CA MET A 100 -25.05 3.68 -1.13
C MET A 100 -23.59 3.95 -1.46
N GLN A 101 -22.78 2.92 -1.26
CA GLN A 101 -21.38 2.90 -1.65
C GLN A 101 -21.04 1.51 -2.20
N TYR A 102 -20.26 1.45 -3.29
CA TYR A 102 -19.84 0.19 -3.89
C TYR A 102 -18.54 0.36 -4.65
N GLU A 103 -17.64 -0.61 -4.52
CA GLU A 103 -16.40 -0.66 -5.29
C GLU A 103 -16.59 -1.61 -6.47
N TYR A 104 -16.28 -1.15 -7.67
CA TYR A 104 -16.38 -1.97 -8.87
C TYR A 104 -15.36 -1.54 -9.91
N ARG A 105 -15.16 -2.39 -10.92
CA ARG A 105 -14.30 -2.06 -12.06
C ARG A 105 -15.10 -1.31 -13.12
N LEU A 106 -14.67 -0.08 -13.43
CA LEU A 106 -15.22 0.75 -14.49
C LEU A 106 -14.25 0.79 -15.67
N ARG A 107 -14.78 0.64 -16.89
CA ARG A 107 -14.00 0.71 -18.13
C ARG A 107 -13.63 2.15 -18.45
N ARG A 108 -12.33 2.38 -18.66
CA ARG A 108 -11.75 3.65 -19.11
C ARG A 108 -11.78 3.75 -20.65
N HIS A 109 -11.57 4.96 -21.18
CA HIS A 109 -11.55 5.26 -22.62
C HIS A 109 -10.59 4.40 -23.44
N ASP A 110 -9.53 3.87 -22.84
CA ASP A 110 -8.55 2.97 -23.47
C ASP A 110 -8.91 1.49 -23.37
N GLY A 111 -10.10 1.17 -22.82
CA GLY A 111 -10.61 -0.20 -22.68
C GLY A 111 -10.11 -0.92 -21.42
N LEU A 112 -9.17 -0.34 -20.67
CA LEU A 112 -8.71 -0.92 -19.41
C LEU A 112 -9.75 -0.72 -18.30
N TYR A 113 -9.84 -1.71 -17.42
CA TYR A 113 -10.69 -1.62 -16.24
C TYR A 113 -9.92 -1.07 -15.05
N ARG A 114 -10.50 -0.07 -14.38
CA ARG A 114 -9.94 0.52 -13.16
C ARG A 114 -10.94 0.41 -12.03
N TRP A 115 -10.43 0.16 -10.83
CA TRP A 115 -11.26 0.11 -9.63
C TRP A 115 -11.71 1.51 -9.28
N VAL A 116 -13.01 1.70 -9.17
CA VAL A 116 -13.61 2.96 -8.74
C VAL A 116 -14.45 2.73 -7.51
N LEU A 117 -14.46 3.71 -6.62
CA LEU A 117 -15.39 3.80 -5.51
C LEU A 117 -16.59 4.62 -5.94
N MET A 118 -17.74 3.97 -6.12
CA MET A 118 -19.02 4.63 -6.36
C MET A 118 -19.68 5.02 -5.06
N GLN A 119 -20.22 6.23 -5.01
CA GLN A 119 -21.14 6.66 -3.96
C GLN A 119 -22.36 7.30 -4.61
N ALA A 120 -23.54 7.10 -4.02
CA ALA A 120 -24.76 7.77 -4.46
C ALA A 120 -25.60 8.18 -3.25
N VAL A 121 -26.14 9.39 -3.30
CA VAL A 121 -26.99 9.97 -2.26
C VAL A 121 -28.29 10.52 -2.87
N PRO A 122 -29.44 10.33 -2.23
CA PRO A 122 -30.70 10.90 -2.69
C PRO A 122 -30.81 12.36 -2.26
N CYS A 123 -31.13 13.24 -3.19
CA CYS A 123 -31.61 14.58 -2.91
C CYS A 123 -33.11 14.52 -2.62
N ARG A 124 -33.57 15.22 -1.58
CA ARG A 124 -34.96 15.21 -1.14
C ARG A 124 -35.52 16.62 -1.11
N ASP A 125 -36.81 16.76 -1.40
CA ASP A 125 -37.54 18.00 -1.18
C ASP A 125 -37.97 18.16 0.29
N ASP A 126 -38.65 19.27 0.59
CA ASP A 126 -39.18 19.59 1.93
C ASP A 126 -40.22 18.57 2.43
N ALA A 127 -40.85 17.82 1.52
CA ALA A 127 -41.78 16.74 1.84
C ALA A 127 -41.08 15.39 2.04
N GLY A 128 -39.75 15.34 1.91
CA GLY A 128 -38.94 14.14 2.04
C GLY A 128 -38.95 13.23 0.81
N GLN A 129 -39.58 13.65 -0.30
CA GLN A 129 -39.62 12.89 -1.54
C GLN A 129 -38.30 13.05 -2.28
N ILE A 130 -37.82 11.96 -2.89
CA ILE A 130 -36.57 11.98 -3.64
C ILE A 130 -36.80 12.72 -4.95
N THR A 131 -36.03 13.78 -5.19
CA THR A 131 -36.10 14.61 -6.41
C THR A 131 -35.05 14.21 -7.44
N MET A 132 -33.92 13.66 -6.99
CA MET A 132 -32.84 13.14 -7.83
C MET A 132 -31.87 12.33 -6.98
N TRP A 133 -31.03 11.55 -7.64
CA TRP A 133 -29.84 10.95 -7.05
C TRP A 133 -28.60 11.66 -7.58
N VAL A 134 -27.66 11.94 -6.68
CA VAL A 134 -26.33 12.44 -7.04
C VAL A 134 -25.33 11.37 -6.70
N GLY A 135 -24.49 11.00 -7.65
CA GLY A 135 -23.42 10.07 -7.41
C GLY A 135 -22.06 10.56 -7.86
N SER A 136 -21.04 9.97 -7.27
CA SER A 136 -19.64 10.20 -7.59
C SER A 136 -18.93 8.88 -7.80
N ALA A 137 -17.88 8.91 -8.62
CA ALA A 137 -16.93 7.82 -8.74
C ALA A 137 -15.50 8.37 -8.55
N SER A 138 -14.78 7.81 -7.59
CA SER A 138 -13.37 8.10 -7.34
C SER A 138 -12.53 6.95 -7.86
N ASP A 139 -11.51 7.22 -8.68
CA ASP A 139 -10.57 6.19 -9.12
C ASP A 139 -9.65 5.81 -7.96
N ILE A 140 -9.76 4.56 -7.51
CA ILE A 140 -9.00 3.98 -6.40
C ILE A 140 -8.01 2.92 -6.89
N HIS A 141 -7.83 2.77 -8.21
CA HIS A 141 -7.03 1.68 -8.77
C HIS A 141 -5.58 1.74 -8.32
N ASP A 142 -4.94 2.90 -8.45
CA ASP A 142 -3.52 3.05 -8.08
C ASP A 142 -3.34 2.89 -6.57
N GLN A 143 -4.30 3.36 -5.75
CA GLN A 143 -4.29 3.14 -4.30
C GLN A 143 -4.36 1.66 -3.96
N ARG A 144 -5.22 0.89 -4.62
CA ARG A 144 -5.31 -0.57 -4.41
C ARG A 144 -4.05 -1.30 -4.86
N GLN A 145 -3.46 -0.90 -5.99
CA GLN A 145 -2.20 -1.49 -6.47
C GLN A 145 -1.07 -1.24 -5.46
N LEU A 146 -0.92 -0.01 -4.97
CA LEU A 146 0.08 0.33 -3.95
C LEU A 146 -0.10 -0.47 -2.66
N VAL A 147 -1.35 -0.64 -2.19
CA VAL A 147 -1.64 -1.46 -1.00
C VAL A 147 -1.28 -2.92 -1.25
N ALA A 148 -1.62 -3.48 -2.42
CA ALA A 148 -1.29 -4.85 -2.76
C ALA A 148 0.23 -5.08 -2.85
N GLU A 149 0.97 -4.17 -3.49
CA GLU A 149 2.43 -4.21 -3.58
C GLU A 149 3.09 -4.13 -2.18
N LEU A 150 2.58 -3.25 -1.31
CA LEU A 150 3.08 -3.11 0.05
C LEU A 150 2.86 -4.38 0.89
N LEU A 151 1.67 -4.99 0.78
CA LEU A 151 1.37 -6.25 1.47
C LEU A 151 2.29 -7.37 0.99
N GLN A 152 2.47 -7.51 -0.33
CA GLN A 152 3.36 -8.51 -0.90
C GLN A 152 4.82 -8.30 -0.45
N ALA A 153 5.30 -7.06 -0.44
CA ALA A 153 6.64 -6.74 0.04
C ALA A 153 6.80 -7.06 1.54
N ASN A 154 5.78 -6.79 2.36
CA ASN A 154 5.80 -7.10 3.79
C ASN A 154 5.85 -8.60 4.05
N GLU A 155 5.05 -9.39 3.33
CA GLU A 155 5.07 -10.86 3.41
C GLU A 155 6.44 -11.43 3.03
N GLN A 156 7.05 -10.91 1.95
CA GLN A 156 8.38 -11.33 1.54
C GLN A 156 9.44 -10.97 2.58
N GLN A 157 9.36 -9.79 3.20
CA GLN A 157 10.26 -9.38 4.27
C GLN A 157 10.12 -10.26 5.51
N ALA A 158 8.88 -10.61 5.90
CA ALA A 158 8.63 -11.50 7.02
C ALA A 158 9.25 -12.88 6.80
N LEU A 159 9.10 -13.44 5.59
CA LEU A 159 9.70 -14.74 5.23
C LEU A 159 11.24 -14.70 5.31
N LEU A 160 11.85 -13.65 4.78
CA LEU A 160 13.32 -13.48 4.83
C LEU A 160 13.81 -13.32 6.27
N ALA A 161 13.09 -12.59 7.11
CA ALA A 161 13.43 -12.43 8.52
C ALA A 161 13.36 -13.76 9.28
N GLU A 162 12.33 -14.59 9.01
CA GLU A 162 12.21 -15.92 9.60
C GLU A 162 13.36 -16.84 9.16
N GLN A 163 13.69 -16.87 7.87
CA GLN A 163 14.81 -17.65 7.35
C GLN A 163 16.15 -17.22 7.97
N ALA A 164 16.37 -15.91 8.10
CA ALA A 164 17.57 -15.38 8.75
C ALA A 164 17.63 -15.80 10.23
N TYR A 165 16.50 -15.75 10.93
CA TYR A 165 16.41 -16.18 12.33
C TYR A 165 16.70 -17.68 12.50
N GLN A 166 16.08 -18.54 11.68
CA GLN A 166 16.34 -19.99 11.70
C GLN A 166 17.81 -20.30 11.40
N THR A 167 18.38 -19.61 10.40
CA THR A 167 19.78 -19.75 10.03
C THR A 167 20.69 -19.37 11.20
N TYR A 168 20.42 -18.24 11.86
CA TYR A 168 21.15 -17.81 13.05
C TYR A 168 21.04 -18.81 14.20
N GLN A 169 19.84 -19.33 14.49
CA GLN A 169 19.65 -20.34 15.53
C GLN A 169 20.43 -21.62 15.24
N ASN A 170 20.42 -22.09 13.98
CA ASN A 170 21.18 -23.26 13.57
C ASN A 170 22.69 -23.04 13.77
N TYR A 171 23.22 -21.87 13.37
CA TYR A 171 24.61 -21.52 13.58
C TYR A 171 24.98 -21.48 15.08
N GLU A 172 24.14 -20.87 15.92
CA GLU A 172 24.41 -20.76 17.34
C GLU A 172 24.34 -22.13 18.04
N ASN A 173 23.34 -22.95 17.70
CA ASN A 173 23.23 -24.32 18.21
C ASN A 173 24.44 -25.18 17.80
N GLN A 174 24.88 -25.05 16.55
CA GLN A 174 26.04 -25.76 16.03
C GLN A 174 27.33 -25.30 16.75
N ARG A 175 27.48 -23.99 16.96
CA ARG A 175 28.61 -23.41 17.72
C ARG A 175 28.65 -23.92 19.16
N ILE A 176 27.52 -23.89 19.87
CA ILE A 176 27.41 -24.40 21.25
C ILE A 176 27.77 -25.89 21.29
N THR A 177 27.24 -26.66 20.34
CA THR A 177 27.52 -28.11 20.24
C THR A 177 29.01 -28.38 20.04
N TYR A 178 29.68 -27.69 19.11
CA TYR A 178 31.12 -27.84 18.92
C TYR A 178 31.93 -27.44 20.15
N GLN A 179 31.62 -26.30 20.76
CA GLN A 179 32.31 -25.84 21.96
C GLN A 179 32.20 -26.88 23.08
N LYS A 180 31.01 -27.48 23.28
CA LYS A 180 30.80 -28.54 24.25
C LYS A 180 31.63 -29.78 23.92
N LEU A 181 31.56 -30.27 22.68
CA LEU A 181 32.30 -31.46 22.26
C LEU A 181 33.81 -31.28 22.48
N PHE A 182 34.40 -30.18 22.00
CA PHE A 182 35.84 -29.93 22.15
C PHE A 182 36.29 -29.74 23.61
N ALA A 183 35.42 -29.20 24.47
CA ALA A 183 35.71 -29.06 25.89
C ALA A 183 35.79 -30.41 26.63
N GLU A 184 35.02 -31.41 26.20
CA GLU A 184 34.98 -32.74 26.83
C GLU A 184 36.07 -33.70 26.29
N VAL A 185 36.66 -33.42 25.12
CA VAL A 185 37.74 -34.27 24.59
C VAL A 185 38.98 -34.19 25.49
N PRO A 186 39.55 -35.34 25.94
CA PRO A 186 40.74 -35.37 26.80
C PRO A 186 42.06 -35.09 26.06
N ALA A 187 42.03 -34.57 24.83
CA ALA A 187 43.19 -34.20 24.03
C ALA A 187 43.54 -32.72 24.25
N LEU A 188 44.80 -32.31 24.03
CA LEU A 188 45.20 -30.90 24.08
C LEU A 188 44.79 -30.23 22.77
N ILE A 189 43.75 -29.39 22.80
CA ILE A 189 43.19 -28.75 21.60
C ILE A 189 43.27 -27.23 21.76
N ALA A 190 43.83 -26.56 20.76
CA ALA A 190 43.77 -25.12 20.59
C ALA A 190 43.47 -24.75 19.14
N ILE A 191 42.72 -23.67 18.93
CA ILE A 191 42.50 -23.06 17.61
C ILE A 191 43.22 -21.71 17.64
N LEU A 192 44.05 -21.49 16.62
CA LEU A 192 44.82 -20.27 16.43
C LEU A 192 44.26 -19.53 15.22
N ARG A 193 44.11 -18.21 15.32
CA ARG A 193 43.55 -17.37 14.25
C ARG A 193 44.49 -16.23 13.87
N GLY A 194 44.55 -15.98 12.56
CA GLY A 194 45.34 -14.89 11.99
C GLY A 194 46.84 -15.18 11.92
N PRO A 195 47.61 -14.28 11.30
CA PRO A 195 49.05 -14.45 11.07
C PRO A 195 49.88 -14.42 12.37
N ASP A 196 49.39 -13.76 13.42
CA ASP A 196 50.08 -13.68 14.71
C ASP A 196 49.78 -14.89 15.63
N HIS A 197 49.08 -15.90 15.11
CA HIS A 197 48.68 -17.11 15.83
C HIS A 197 47.99 -16.80 17.17
N GLN A 198 46.90 -16.06 17.12
CA GLN A 198 46.15 -15.72 18.34
C GLN A 198 45.27 -16.89 18.78
N TYR A 199 45.33 -17.28 20.04
CA TYR A 199 44.46 -18.33 20.59
C TYR A 199 42.99 -17.88 20.56
N GLU A 200 42.20 -18.47 19.67
CA GLU A 200 40.74 -18.27 19.57
C GLU A 200 39.96 -19.30 20.40
N PHE A 201 40.54 -20.48 20.62
CA PHE A 201 39.99 -21.50 21.49
C PHE A 201 41.11 -22.30 22.15
N VAL A 202 40.93 -22.67 23.42
CA VAL A 202 41.80 -23.58 24.16
C VAL A 202 40.91 -24.45 25.04
N ASN A 203 41.00 -25.76 24.90
CA ASN A 203 40.17 -26.65 25.69
C ASN A 203 40.71 -26.85 27.13
N PRO A 204 39.87 -27.32 28.08
CA PRO A 204 40.29 -27.48 29.48
C PRO A 204 41.47 -28.42 29.71
N ALA A 205 41.65 -29.43 28.84
CA ALA A 205 42.83 -30.31 28.91
C ALA A 205 44.13 -29.53 28.63
N TYR A 206 44.15 -28.69 27.59
CA TYR A 206 45.28 -27.82 27.30
C TYR A 206 45.48 -26.78 28.41
N GLN A 207 44.43 -26.09 28.86
CA GLN A 207 44.55 -25.10 29.92
C GLN A 207 45.12 -25.68 31.23
N ARG A 208 44.83 -26.95 31.56
CA ARG A 208 45.39 -27.65 32.73
C ARG A 208 46.89 -27.95 32.62
N LEU A 209 47.43 -28.07 31.41
CA LEU A 209 48.88 -28.23 31.19
C LEU A 209 49.63 -26.93 31.52
N LEU A 210 48.98 -25.77 31.32
CA LEU A 210 49.54 -24.44 31.54
C LEU A 210 48.64 -23.61 32.48
N PRO A 211 48.40 -24.04 33.73
CA PRO A 211 47.35 -23.50 34.59
C PRO A 211 47.59 -22.05 35.03
N HIS A 212 48.84 -21.57 34.95
CA HIS A 212 49.23 -20.22 35.34
C HIS A 212 49.31 -19.24 34.16
N ARG A 213 48.84 -19.64 32.97
CA ARG A 213 48.89 -18.80 31.77
C ARG A 213 47.50 -18.55 31.23
N GLU A 214 47.19 -17.29 30.96
CA GLU A 214 46.00 -16.91 30.23
C GLU A 214 46.30 -17.01 28.73
N LEU A 215 45.76 -18.04 28.10
CA LEU A 215 46.07 -18.37 26.70
C LEU A 215 45.10 -17.69 25.73
N LEU A 216 43.79 -17.79 26.00
CA LEU A 216 42.72 -17.27 25.13
C LEU A 216 42.90 -15.76 24.85
N GLY A 217 42.81 -15.37 23.58
CA GLY A 217 42.99 -13.99 23.12
C GLY A 217 44.45 -13.51 23.03
N ARG A 218 45.43 -14.28 23.52
CA ARG A 218 46.85 -13.94 23.39
C ARG A 218 47.48 -14.61 22.17
N THR A 219 48.56 -14.01 21.66
CA THR A 219 49.39 -14.65 20.61
C THR A 219 50.22 -15.76 21.21
N VAL A 220 50.55 -16.80 20.43
CA VAL A 220 51.47 -17.87 20.88
C VAL A 220 52.79 -17.27 21.39
N ALA A 221 53.31 -16.23 20.73
CA ALA A 221 54.54 -15.54 21.16
C ALA A 221 54.44 -14.91 22.55
N ALA A 222 53.31 -14.28 22.88
CA ALA A 222 53.11 -13.67 24.19
C ALA A 222 52.81 -14.71 25.28
N ALA A 223 52.09 -15.77 24.92
CA ALA A 223 51.67 -16.80 25.86
C ALA A 223 52.77 -17.84 26.13
N LEU A 224 53.62 -18.15 25.16
CA LEU A 224 54.65 -19.20 25.19
C LEU A 224 55.98 -18.72 24.57
N PRO A 225 56.60 -17.65 25.09
CA PRO A 225 57.80 -17.06 24.51
C PRO A 225 58.98 -18.04 24.42
N GLU A 226 59.07 -18.96 25.37
CA GLU A 226 60.15 -19.96 25.44
C GLU A 226 60.07 -21.03 24.35
N ILE A 227 58.86 -21.35 23.87
CA ILE A 227 58.65 -22.36 22.82
C ILE A 227 58.80 -21.69 21.44
N VAL A 228 58.45 -20.41 21.34
CA VAL A 228 58.77 -19.58 20.17
C VAL A 228 60.27 -19.51 19.93
N ALA A 229 61.08 -19.35 20.98
CA ALA A 229 62.53 -19.35 20.88
C ALA A 229 63.11 -20.68 20.32
N GLN A 230 62.35 -21.77 20.39
CA GLN A 230 62.71 -23.09 19.85
C GLN A 230 62.25 -23.28 18.38
N GLY A 231 61.73 -22.23 17.74
CA GLY A 231 61.35 -22.23 16.33
C GLY A 231 59.90 -22.59 16.05
N LEU A 232 59.04 -22.70 17.07
CA LEU A 232 57.64 -23.12 16.88
C LEU A 232 56.85 -22.19 15.95
N LEU A 233 57.09 -20.87 15.96
CA LEU A 233 56.38 -19.94 15.07
C LEU A 233 56.63 -20.25 13.60
N ALA A 234 57.87 -20.58 13.22
CA ALA A 234 58.20 -20.94 11.84
C ALA A 234 57.44 -22.19 11.37
N VAL A 235 57.19 -23.13 12.30
CA VAL A 235 56.39 -24.33 11.99
C VAL A 235 54.90 -23.99 11.87
N LEU A 236 54.35 -23.17 12.77
CA LEU A 236 52.96 -22.73 12.71
C LEU A 236 52.67 -21.87 11.47
N ASP A 237 53.60 -20.98 11.11
CA ASP A 237 53.56 -20.22 9.85
C ASP A 237 53.58 -21.18 8.66
N GLY A 238 54.43 -22.21 8.70
CA GLY A 238 54.48 -23.25 7.68
C GLY A 238 53.12 -23.92 7.45
N VAL A 239 52.41 -24.28 8.52
CA VAL A 239 51.07 -24.90 8.42
C VAL A 239 50.03 -23.92 7.87
N LEU A 240 50.06 -22.65 8.32
CA LEU A 240 49.10 -21.62 7.89
C LEU A 240 49.25 -21.28 6.40
N TYR A 241 50.48 -21.20 5.89
CA TYR A 241 50.77 -20.81 4.51
C TYR A 241 50.82 -21.98 3.52
N TYR A 242 51.22 -23.18 3.94
CA TYR A 242 51.42 -24.32 3.05
C TYR A 242 50.41 -25.47 3.24
N GLY A 243 49.53 -25.40 4.26
CA GLY A 243 48.43 -26.36 4.46
C GLY A 243 48.84 -27.80 4.80
N GLY A 244 50.13 -28.07 5.06
CA GLY A 244 50.64 -29.39 5.39
C GLY A 244 50.61 -29.66 6.89
N GLY A 245 50.01 -30.78 7.30
CA GLY A 245 50.07 -31.25 8.70
C GLY A 245 51.48 -31.64 9.12
N PHE A 246 51.73 -31.64 10.44
CA PHE A 246 53.00 -32.08 11.03
C PHE A 246 53.26 -33.56 10.67
N SER A 247 54.43 -33.87 10.11
CA SER A 247 54.94 -35.24 9.93
C SER A 247 55.90 -35.63 11.04
#